data_AF-A0A0G1VTD4-F1
#
_entry.id   AF-A0A0G1VTD4-F1
#
_cell.length_a   1.000
_cell.length_b   1.000
_cell.length_c   1.000
_cell.angle_alpha   90.00
_cell.angle_beta   90.00
_cell.angle_gamma   90.00
#
_symmetry.space_group_name_H-M   'P 1'
#
loop_
_entity.id
_entity.type
_entity.pdbx_description
1 polymer ?
#
loop_
_entity_poly.entity_id
_entity_poly.type
_entity_poly.pdbx_seq_one_letter_code
_entity_poly.pdbx_strand_id
1 'polypeptide(L)'
;MASLASLDDINVHLPSDKLGLADGDDTEMQLDAERIIKGYLSTVYSAATLAEWADPATTPGLIRAIAGRLIAAFYYALRFSEDSVERPEYAQFKYDEAMSMLKQIVAGTLLLPEVTETPTTGLSFTSADFWPNDDDPVFTMSKEFA
;
A
#
# COMPACT_ATOMS: atom_id res chain seq x y z
N MET A 1 11.69 -4.95 12.95
CA MET A 1 10.74 -4.03 12.29
C MET A 1 10.15 -4.75 11.09
N ALA A 2 8.94 -4.41 10.66
CA ALA A 2 8.37 -4.98 9.45
C ALA A 2 9.02 -4.32 8.22
N SER A 3 9.29 -5.10 7.19
CA SER A 3 9.94 -4.68 5.95
C SER A 3 9.29 -5.45 4.80
N LEU A 4 8.74 -4.73 3.82
CA LEU A 4 8.04 -5.38 2.71
C LEU A 4 9.00 -5.83 1.60
N ALA A 5 10.20 -5.27 1.53
CA ALA A 5 11.17 -5.52 0.47
C ALA A 5 12.57 -5.71 1.07
N SER A 6 13.33 -6.67 0.53
CA SER A 6 14.74 -6.82 0.91
C SER A 6 15.59 -5.67 0.34
N LEU A 7 16.81 -5.50 0.87
CA LEU A 7 17.77 -4.54 0.34
C LEU A 7 18.07 -4.79 -1.15
N ASP A 8 18.10 -6.06 -1.56
CA ASP A 8 18.29 -6.46 -2.95
C ASP A 8 17.10 -6.03 -3.82
N ASP A 9 15.87 -6.21 -3.35
CA ASP A 9 14.66 -5.77 -4.06
C ASP A 9 14.66 -4.25 -4.29
N ILE A 10 15.19 -3.48 -3.33
CA ILE A 10 15.30 -2.02 -3.42
C ILE A 10 16.40 -1.62 -4.40
N ASN A 11 17.59 -2.21 -4.27
CA ASN A 11 18.76 -1.84 -5.06
C ASN A 11 18.61 -2.14 -6.55
N VAL A 12 17.78 -3.12 -6.93
CA VAL A 12 17.41 -3.38 -8.34
C VAL A 12 16.70 -2.19 -8.99
N HIS A 13 16.09 -1.30 -8.21
CA HIS A 13 15.36 -0.13 -8.70
C HIS A 13 16.16 1.18 -8.61
N LEU A 14 17.36 1.14 -8.05
CA LEU A 14 18.28 2.27 -8.08
C LEU A 14 19.08 2.28 -9.40
N PRO A 15 19.45 3.47 -9.91
CA PRO A 15 20.34 3.56 -11.06
C PRO A 15 21.69 2.90 -10.76
N SER A 16 22.22 2.13 -11.71
CA SER A 16 23.46 1.36 -11.54
C SER A 16 24.72 2.24 -11.42
N ASP A 17 24.62 3.50 -11.82
CA ASP A 17 25.67 4.52 -11.73
C ASP A 17 25.68 5.27 -10.39
N LYS A 18 24.75 4.94 -9.48
CA LYS A 18 24.57 5.62 -8.19
C LYS A 18 24.91 4.71 -7.02
N LEU A 19 25.15 5.32 -5.86
CA LEU A 19 25.41 4.58 -4.63
C LEU A 19 24.16 3.76 -4.27
N GLY A 20 24.34 2.45 -4.09
CA GLY A 20 23.28 1.58 -3.57
C GLY A 20 22.92 1.94 -2.13
N LEU A 21 21.73 1.53 -1.72
CA LEU A 21 21.29 1.64 -0.35
C LEU A 21 22.07 0.65 0.52
N ALA A 22 22.57 1.12 1.67
CA ALA A 22 23.24 0.29 2.66
C ALA A 22 22.24 -0.18 3.72
N ASP A 23 22.57 -1.30 4.38
CA ASP A 23 21.75 -1.89 5.44
C ASP A 23 21.58 -0.89 6.62
N GLY A 24 20.34 -0.61 7.00
CA GLY A 24 19.97 0.29 8.09
C GLY A 24 19.53 1.70 7.69
N ASP A 25 19.92 2.18 6.50
CA ASP A 25 19.52 3.51 5.98
C ASP A 25 18.08 3.55 5.43
N ASP A 26 17.43 2.39 5.33
CA ASP A 26 16.12 2.20 4.69
C ASP A 26 14.95 2.17 5.68
N THR A 27 15.23 2.14 6.98
CA THR A 27 14.26 1.86 8.04
C THR A 27 13.01 2.75 7.98
N GLU A 28 13.18 4.08 7.88
CA GLU A 28 12.04 5.01 7.82
C GLU A 28 11.28 4.88 6.50
N MET A 29 12.02 4.70 5.39
CA MET A 29 11.43 4.56 4.05
C MET A 29 10.65 3.24 3.89
N GLN A 30 11.11 2.16 4.51
CA GLN A 30 10.40 0.88 4.59
C GLN A 30 9.05 1.04 5.27
N LEU A 31 9.03 1.76 6.41
CA LEU A 31 7.84 1.98 7.20
C LEU A 31 6.82 2.88 6.46
N ASP A 32 7.29 3.90 5.74
CA ASP A 32 6.42 4.74 4.91
C ASP A 32 5.89 3.99 3.68
N ALA A 33 6.73 3.21 3.00
CA ALA A 33 6.30 2.35 1.89
C ALA A 33 5.25 1.32 2.36
N GLU A 34 5.47 0.70 3.53
CA GLU A 34 4.52 -0.24 4.13
C GLU A 34 3.17 0.42 4.38
N ARG A 35 3.14 1.61 5.00
CA ARG A 35 1.90 2.36 5.28
C ARG A 35 1.14 2.68 4.01
N ILE A 36 1.83 3.13 2.96
CA ILE A 36 1.21 3.46 1.68
C ILE A 36 0.61 2.19 1.07
N ILE A 37 1.40 1.13 0.93
CA ILE A 37 0.97 -0.13 0.29
C ILE A 37 -0.22 -0.73 1.04
N LYS A 38 -0.10 -0.94 2.36
CA LYS A 38 -1.17 -1.51 3.17
C LYS A 38 -2.40 -0.61 3.23
N GLY A 39 -2.21 0.71 3.21
CA GLY A 39 -3.30 1.68 3.15
C GLY A 39 -4.15 1.51 1.89
N TYR A 40 -3.53 1.42 0.71
CA TYR A 40 -4.26 1.20 -0.53
C TYR A 40 -4.91 -0.18 -0.58
N LEU A 41 -4.18 -1.22 -0.18
CA LEU A 41 -4.62 -2.61 -0.27
C LEU A 41 -5.66 -2.99 0.79
N SER A 42 -5.81 -2.20 1.86
CA SER A 42 -6.89 -2.38 2.85
C SER A 42 -8.30 -2.26 2.27
N THR A 43 -8.43 -1.68 1.09
CA THR A 43 -9.71 -1.56 0.38
C THR A 43 -10.12 -2.84 -0.34
N VAL A 44 -9.19 -3.77 -0.58
CA VAL A 44 -9.42 -4.98 -1.38
C VAL A 44 -9.03 -6.28 -0.68
N TYR A 45 -8.16 -6.21 0.34
CA TYR A 45 -7.71 -7.36 1.13
C TYR A 45 -8.03 -7.18 2.61
N SER A 46 -8.26 -8.30 3.29
CA SER A 46 -8.52 -8.35 4.72
C SER A 46 -7.32 -7.89 5.55
N ALA A 47 -7.59 -7.36 6.74
CA ALA A 47 -6.53 -6.97 7.68
C ALA A 47 -5.65 -8.17 8.10
N ALA A 48 -6.20 -9.40 8.10
CA ALA A 48 -5.47 -10.62 8.41
C ALA A 48 -4.39 -10.90 7.35
N THR A 49 -4.77 -10.88 6.07
CA THR A 49 -3.82 -11.09 4.96
C THR A 49 -2.75 -10.00 4.90
N LEU A 50 -3.12 -8.74 5.14
CA LEU A 50 -2.13 -7.65 5.19
C LEU A 50 -1.17 -7.76 6.39
N ALA A 51 -1.60 -8.36 7.50
CA ALA A 51 -0.75 -8.58 8.66
C ALA A 51 0.28 -9.69 8.45
N GLU A 52 -0.01 -10.66 7.57
CA GLU A 52 0.93 -11.73 7.19
C GLU A 52 2.14 -11.19 6.41
N TRP A 53 1.96 -10.09 5.68
CA TRP A 53 3.03 -9.42 4.92
C TRP A 53 3.87 -8.55 5.88
N ALA A 54 4.71 -9.21 6.67
CA ALA A 54 5.53 -8.59 7.70
C ALA A 54 7.03 -8.54 7.30
N ASP A 55 7.46 -9.45 6.44
CA ASP A 55 8.84 -9.55 5.98
C ASP A 55 8.92 -9.88 4.47
N PRO A 56 10.09 -9.74 3.83
CA PRO A 56 10.22 -10.03 2.41
C PRO A 56 10.00 -11.50 2.05
N ALA A 57 10.08 -12.45 3.00
CA ALA A 57 9.83 -13.86 2.70
C ALA A 57 8.32 -14.18 2.65
N THR A 58 7.51 -13.48 3.45
CA THR A 58 6.04 -13.64 3.47
C THR A 58 5.30 -12.67 2.55
N THR A 59 5.99 -11.64 2.04
CA THR A 59 5.39 -10.64 1.16
C THR A 59 5.37 -11.13 -0.30
N PRO A 60 4.23 -11.05 -1.01
CA PRO A 60 4.14 -11.45 -2.42
C PRO A 60 5.15 -10.73 -3.31
N GLY A 61 5.74 -11.43 -4.27
CA GLY A 61 6.84 -10.89 -5.09
C GLY A 61 6.53 -9.54 -5.76
N LEU A 62 5.29 -9.36 -6.23
CA LEU A 62 4.84 -8.10 -6.83
C LEU A 62 4.76 -6.95 -5.83
N ILE A 63 4.37 -7.24 -4.58
CA ILE A 63 4.32 -6.25 -3.50
C ILE A 63 5.74 -5.85 -3.09
N ARG A 64 6.68 -6.80 -3.03
CA ARG A 64 8.11 -6.49 -2.81
C ARG A 64 8.65 -5.54 -3.88
N ALA A 65 8.31 -5.79 -5.14
CA ALA A 65 8.74 -4.97 -6.26
C ALA A 65 8.13 -3.54 -6.22
N ILE A 66 6.90 -3.39 -5.73
CA ILE A 66 6.26 -2.08 -5.51
C ILE A 66 6.95 -1.36 -4.34
N ALA A 67 7.17 -2.05 -3.22
CA ALA A 67 7.87 -1.50 -2.06
C ALA A 67 9.28 -1.04 -2.42
N GLY A 68 10.04 -1.86 -3.16
CA GLY A 68 11.38 -1.52 -3.64
C GLY A 68 11.40 -0.24 -4.50
N ARG A 69 10.41 -0.06 -5.39
CA ARG A 69 10.27 1.17 -6.19
C ARG A 69 9.95 2.40 -5.36
N LEU A 70 9.04 2.28 -4.37
CA LEU A 70 8.72 3.39 -3.48
C LEU A 70 9.93 3.80 -2.65
N ILE A 71 10.63 2.83 -2.05
CA ILE A 71 11.82 3.09 -1.23
C ILE A 71 12.93 3.70 -2.10
N ALA A 72 13.17 3.16 -3.30
CA ALA A 72 14.14 3.72 -4.24
C ALA A 72 13.78 5.17 -4.64
N ALA A 73 12.49 5.46 -4.86
CA ALA A 73 12.02 6.81 -5.15
C ALA A 73 12.27 7.76 -3.98
N PHE A 74 11.95 7.35 -2.75
CA PHE A 74 12.19 8.15 -1.54
C PHE A 74 13.67 8.40 -1.31
N TYR A 75 14.49 7.36 -1.41
CA TYR A 75 15.94 7.48 -1.24
C TYR A 75 16.53 8.46 -2.26
N TYR A 76 16.15 8.31 -3.53
CA TYR A 76 16.67 9.17 -4.59
C TYR A 76 16.21 10.62 -4.43
N ALA A 77 14.94 10.82 -4.07
CA ALA A 77 14.40 12.16 -3.79
C ALA A 77 15.13 12.83 -2.62
N LEU A 78 15.40 12.11 -1.54
CA LEU A 78 16.12 12.65 -0.37
C LEU A 78 17.57 12.96 -0.71
N ARG A 79 18.29 12.01 -1.33
CA ARG A 79 19.73 12.09 -1.51
C ARG A 79 20.17 13.03 -2.64
N PHE A 80 19.35 13.15 -3.69
CA PHE A 80 19.66 13.90 -4.90
C PHE A 80 18.67 15.04 -5.16
N SER A 81 17.95 15.50 -4.11
CA SER A 81 17.09 16.69 -4.18
C SER A 81 17.84 17.96 -4.56
N GLU A 82 19.16 18.01 -4.31
CA GLU A 82 20.01 19.17 -4.58
C GLU A 82 20.62 19.18 -6.01
N ASP A 83 20.63 18.03 -6.69
CA ASP A 83 21.29 17.88 -8.00
C ASP A 83 20.47 18.48 -9.15
N SER A 84 19.20 18.84 -8.92
CA SER A 84 18.30 19.39 -9.94
C SER A 84 17.22 20.28 -9.31
N VAL A 85 17.01 21.48 -9.87
CA VAL A 85 15.95 22.43 -9.45
C VAL A 85 14.56 21.90 -9.84
N GLU A 86 14.49 21.06 -10.86
CA GLU A 86 13.32 20.26 -11.19
C GLU A 86 13.35 19.00 -10.31
N ARG A 87 12.22 18.61 -9.71
CA ARG A 87 12.16 17.34 -8.93
C ARG A 87 12.91 16.25 -9.70
N PRO A 88 13.75 15.42 -9.06
CA PRO A 88 14.49 14.40 -9.76
C PRO A 88 13.50 13.51 -10.54
N GLU A 89 13.46 13.68 -11.86
CA GLU A 89 12.45 13.07 -12.74
C GLU A 89 12.40 11.56 -12.56
N TYR A 90 13.56 10.97 -12.28
CA TYR A 90 13.71 9.56 -11.97
C TYR A 90 12.95 9.11 -10.72
N ALA A 91 13.04 9.87 -9.62
CA ALA A 91 12.33 9.54 -8.38
C ALA A 91 10.81 9.60 -8.58
N GLN A 92 10.34 10.65 -9.26
CA GLN A 92 8.92 10.80 -9.60
C GLN A 92 8.45 9.66 -10.52
N PHE A 93 9.23 9.31 -11.54
CA PHE A 93 8.93 8.20 -12.44
C PHE A 93 8.81 6.86 -11.69
N LYS A 94 9.72 6.56 -10.76
CA LYS A 94 9.65 5.34 -9.94
C LYS A 94 8.45 5.32 -9.01
N TYR A 95 8.13 6.47 -8.41
CA TYR A 95 6.92 6.61 -7.61
C TYR A 95 5.66 6.37 -8.44
N ASP A 96 5.56 6.98 -9.62
CA ASP A 96 4.39 6.85 -10.50
C ASP A 96 4.22 5.43 -11.04
N GLU A 97 5.31 4.72 -11.36
CA GLU A 97 5.28 3.28 -11.69
C GLU A 97 4.68 2.46 -10.54
N ALA A 98 5.20 2.63 -9.31
CA ALA A 98 4.70 1.90 -8.14
C ALA A 98 3.22 2.20 -7.86
N MET A 99 2.83 3.47 -7.92
CA MET A 99 1.45 3.89 -7.69
C MET A 99 0.50 3.38 -8.78
N SER A 100 0.94 3.34 -10.04
CA SER A 100 0.18 2.75 -11.13
C SER A 100 -0.08 1.25 -10.89
N MET A 101 0.95 0.51 -10.48
CA MET A 101 0.82 -0.92 -10.15
C MET A 101 -0.14 -1.14 -8.96
N LEU A 102 -0.03 -0.36 -7.89
CA LEU A 102 -0.97 -0.44 -6.76
C LEU A 102 -2.42 -0.18 -7.19
N LYS A 103 -2.64 0.85 -8.00
CA LYS A 103 -3.98 1.16 -8.53
C LYS A 103 -4.53 0.04 -9.40
N GLN A 104 -3.69 -0.61 -10.19
CA GLN A 104 -4.10 -1.78 -10.98
C GLN A 104 -4.46 -2.98 -10.11
N ILE A 105 -3.79 -3.18 -8.97
CA ILE A 105 -4.17 -4.23 -8.01
C ILE A 105 -5.52 -3.91 -7.37
N VAL A 106 -5.70 -2.67 -6.91
CA VAL A 106 -6.97 -2.20 -6.32
C VAL A 106 -8.13 -2.29 -7.34
N ALA A 107 -7.86 -2.01 -8.61
CA ALA A 107 -8.84 -2.14 -9.69
C ALA A 107 -9.10 -3.60 -10.11
N GLY A 108 -8.34 -4.57 -9.61
CA GLY A 108 -8.45 -5.98 -10.00
C GLY A 108 -7.89 -6.30 -11.39
N THR A 109 -7.25 -5.34 -12.07
CA THR A 109 -6.63 -5.57 -13.39
C THR A 109 -5.29 -6.28 -13.28
N LEU A 110 -4.61 -6.13 -12.14
CA LEU A 110 -3.35 -6.81 -11.82
C LEU A 110 -3.57 -7.72 -10.62
N LEU A 111 -3.36 -9.02 -10.80
CA LEU A 111 -3.63 -10.03 -9.77
C LEU A 111 -2.36 -10.41 -9.01
N LEU A 112 -2.52 -10.76 -7.74
CA LEU A 112 -1.46 -11.34 -6.90
C LEU A 112 -1.65 -12.87 -6.83
N PRO A 113 -1.00 -13.65 -7.70
CA PRO A 113 -1.23 -15.11 -7.77
C PRO A 113 -0.77 -15.86 -6.51
N GLU A 114 0.10 -15.24 -5.72
CA GLU A 114 0.61 -15.77 -4.44
C GLU A 114 -0.38 -15.57 -3.29
N VAL A 115 -1.43 -14.77 -3.47
CA VAL A 115 -2.44 -14.46 -2.45
C VAL A 115 -3.67 -15.32 -2.70
N THR A 116 -4.05 -16.13 -1.71
CA THR A 116 -5.21 -17.03 -1.78
C THR A 116 -6.55 -16.30 -1.60
N GLU A 117 -6.53 -15.16 -0.88
CA GLU A 117 -7.68 -14.29 -0.73
C GLU A 117 -8.07 -13.68 -2.09
N THR A 118 -9.35 -13.80 -2.47
CA THR A 118 -9.88 -13.13 -3.66
C THR A 118 -10.10 -11.66 -3.34
N PRO A 119 -9.54 -10.71 -4.10
CA PRO A 119 -9.66 -9.29 -3.79
C PRO A 119 -11.11 -8.83 -3.92
N THR A 120 -11.59 -8.10 -2.91
CA THR A 120 -12.95 -7.56 -2.86
C THR A 120 -13.02 -6.30 -3.72
N THR A 121 -13.05 -6.50 -5.04
CA THR A 121 -13.10 -5.40 -6.02
C THR A 121 -14.56 -5.01 -6.27
N GLY A 122 -15.03 -4.03 -5.50
CA GLY A 122 -16.41 -3.56 -5.55
C GLY A 122 -17.07 -3.64 -4.19
N LEU A 123 -17.19 -2.49 -3.53
CA LEU A 123 -17.99 -2.36 -2.34
C LEU A 123 -19.47 -2.35 -2.76
N SER A 124 -20.11 -3.51 -2.79
CA SER A 124 -21.57 -3.57 -2.85
C SER A 124 -22.09 -3.41 -1.43
N PHE A 125 -22.13 -2.17 -0.95
CA PHE A 125 -22.86 -1.89 0.28
C PHE A 125 -24.36 -2.03 0.03
N THR A 126 -24.99 -2.85 0.84
CA THR A 126 -26.44 -2.99 0.92
C THR A 126 -26.95 -2.13 2.08
N SER A 127 -28.26 -1.87 2.11
CA SER A 127 -28.89 -1.20 3.26
C SER A 127 -28.70 -1.97 4.58
N ALA A 128 -28.39 -3.28 4.52
CA ALA A 128 -28.09 -4.09 5.69
C ALA A 128 -26.72 -3.77 6.32
N ASP A 129 -25.81 -3.11 5.59
CA ASP A 129 -24.46 -2.79 6.06
C ASP A 129 -24.40 -1.47 6.86
N PHE A 130 -25.50 -0.71 6.91
CA PHE A 130 -25.58 0.57 7.61
C PHE A 130 -26.55 0.51 8.78
N TRP A 131 -26.06 0.74 9.99
CA TRP A 131 -26.89 0.78 11.20
C TRP A 131 -27.54 2.17 11.40
N PRO A 132 -28.82 2.27 11.81
CA PRO A 132 -29.75 1.16 12.04
C PRO A 132 -30.29 0.58 10.72
N ASN A 133 -30.18 -0.73 10.59
CA ASN A 133 -30.67 -1.50 9.43
C ASN A 133 -32.02 -2.19 9.72
N ASP A 134 -32.59 -1.94 10.90
CA ASP A 134 -33.91 -2.42 11.30
C ASP A 134 -34.95 -1.30 11.09
N ASP A 135 -36.00 -1.59 10.32
CA ASP A 135 -37.12 -0.68 10.02
C ASP A 135 -38.02 -0.39 11.25
N ASP A 136 -37.74 -1.02 12.39
CA ASP A 136 -38.51 -0.83 13.61
C ASP A 136 -38.06 0.44 14.35
N PRO A 137 -38.96 1.42 14.55
CA PRO A 137 -38.63 2.59 15.35
C PRO A 137 -38.35 2.18 16.80
N VAL A 138 -37.08 2.29 17.20
CA VAL A 138 -36.58 1.99 18.57
C VAL A 138 -37.31 2.80 19.65
N PHE A 139 -37.92 3.92 19.29
CA PHE A 139 -38.74 4.72 20.19
C PHE A 139 -40.13 4.97 19.58
N THR A 140 -41.15 4.31 20.12
CA THR A 140 -42.54 4.73 19.96
C THR A 140 -42.85 5.75 21.07
N MET A 141 -42.92 7.04 20.73
CA MET A 141 -43.48 8.03 21.66
C MET A 141 -45.00 7.82 21.74
N SER A 142 -45.44 6.90 22.60
CA SER A 142 -46.81 6.92 23.10
C SER A 142 -46.96 8.17 23.97
N LYS A 143 -47.40 9.27 23.35
CA LYS A 143 -47.89 10.45 24.07
C LYS A 143 -49.11 10.04 24.89
N GLU A 144 -48.90 9.68 26.15
CA GLU A 144 -49.95 9.77 27.16
C GLU A 144 -50.10 11.26 27.53
N PHE A 145 -51.10 11.91 26.92
CA PHE A 145 -51.65 13.13 27.51
C PHE A 145 -52.69 12.69 28.54
N ALA A 146 -52.33 12.78 29.82
CA ALA A 146 -53.26 12.85 30.94
C ALA A 146 -53.69 14.31 31.17
#